data_AF-A0AAN7GX83-F1
#
_entry.id   AF-A0AAN7GX83-F1
#
_cell.length_a   1.000
_cell.length_b   1.000
_cell.length_c   1.000
_cell.angle_alpha   90.00
_cell.angle_beta   90.00
_cell.angle_gamma   90.00
#
_symmetry.space_group_name_H-M   'P 1'
#
loop_
_entity.id
_entity.type
_entity.pdbx_description
1 polymer ?
#
loop_
_entity_poly.entity_id
_entity_poly.type
_entity_poly.pdbx_seq_one_letter_code
_entity_poly.pdbx_strand_id
1 'polypeptide(L)'
;MYNRLHHVAKHLTRPGGGHSSAAAFARSKKIHTAACLIIGDEVLGGKTQDTNSHYVAKWCFGLGISLKKVEVIEDDESAIVEAVRQMSKTYDFVVTSGGIGPTHDDITYSSIAKAFDLPLKVHPEAYELMKKLSRDKKFNWNEDSPARKAKMRMVELPTDSTKPLEEQFIFPCTDLWVPVAVVNGNIHILPGVPKLFQKLLDGLTPVIRPRLDGVETFRVAIKTPLPESAVAPYLTELQEKVKSKDVKVGSYPHWGKKHNTVTLVGKDKAFLDSITPEVIKNVQGRLVDPVKTENEAEDDTSNTQKQPSQVVVESESKAEQTDK
;
A
#
# COMPACT_ATOMS: atom_id res chain seq x y z
N MET A 1 -73.29 -0.72 -24.43
CA MET A 1 -72.15 -1.67 -24.35
C MET A 1 -70.94 -0.85 -23.92
N TYR A 2 -70.70 -0.67 -22.62
CA TYR A 2 -69.79 -1.50 -21.80
C TYR A 2 -68.36 -1.48 -22.41
N ASN A 3 -67.28 -1.05 -21.76
CA ASN A 3 -67.01 -1.07 -20.33
C ASN A 3 -65.77 -0.21 -19.93
N ARG A 4 -65.96 0.61 -18.89
CA ARG A 4 -65.09 0.92 -17.72
C ARG A 4 -63.57 1.05 -17.86
N LEU A 5 -63.14 2.30 -17.67
CA LEU A 5 -62.05 2.70 -16.77
C LEU A 5 -62.24 2.08 -15.37
N HIS A 6 -61.19 1.47 -14.78
CA HIS A 6 -60.85 1.50 -13.34
C HIS A 6 -59.48 0.84 -13.10
N HIS A 7 -58.64 1.54 -12.32
CA HIS A 7 -57.64 1.05 -11.34
C HIS A 7 -56.83 -0.21 -11.66
N VAL A 8 -55.49 -0.07 -11.76
CA VAL A 8 -54.53 -0.65 -10.79
C VAL A 8 -53.23 0.17 -10.83
N ALA A 9 -53.02 1.00 -9.81
CA ALA A 9 -51.68 1.39 -9.38
C ALA A 9 -51.02 0.15 -8.75
N LYS A 10 -49.92 -0.33 -9.31
CA LYS A 10 -49.04 -1.31 -8.66
C LYS A 10 -47.61 -0.81 -8.76
N HIS A 11 -47.03 -0.65 -7.57
CA HIS A 11 -45.68 -0.21 -7.28
C HIS A 11 -44.62 -0.77 -8.22
N LEU A 12 -43.95 0.13 -8.94
CA LEU A 12 -42.57 -0.05 -9.37
C LEU A 12 -41.71 0.91 -8.55
N THR A 13 -41.44 0.53 -7.31
CA THR A 13 -40.32 1.07 -6.56
C THR A 13 -39.04 0.68 -7.29
N ARG A 14 -38.38 1.67 -7.91
CA ARG A 14 -36.99 1.56 -8.34
C ARG A 14 -36.14 1.12 -7.14
N PRO A 15 -35.24 0.13 -7.25
CA PRO A 15 -34.25 -0.08 -6.21
C PRO A 15 -33.24 1.07 -6.28
N GLY A 16 -33.37 2.02 -5.35
CA GLY A 16 -32.25 2.86 -4.89
C GLY A 16 -31.33 2.01 -3.98
N GLY A 17 -30.09 2.40 -3.70
CA GLY A 17 -29.34 3.58 -4.10
C GLY A 17 -27.86 3.31 -3.90
N GLY A 18 -27.03 3.68 -4.87
CA GLY A 18 -25.57 3.57 -4.79
C GLY A 18 -24.90 4.80 -4.18
N HIS A 19 -25.44 5.38 -3.11
CA HIS A 19 -25.00 6.70 -2.60
C HIS A 19 -24.67 6.74 -1.08
N SER A 20 -24.37 5.61 -0.43
CA SER A 20 -24.18 5.60 1.05
C SER A 20 -22.73 5.67 1.55
N SER A 21 -21.78 4.90 0.99
CA SER A 21 -20.44 4.76 1.61
C SER A 21 -19.55 6.00 1.51
N ALA A 22 -19.54 6.68 0.35
CA ALA A 22 -18.72 7.87 0.13
C ALA A 22 -19.10 9.04 1.04
N ALA A 23 -20.40 9.17 1.37
CA ALA A 23 -20.92 10.23 2.23
C ALA A 23 -20.57 10.00 3.72
N ALA A 24 -20.54 8.74 4.17
CA ALA A 24 -20.13 8.40 5.53
C ALA A 24 -18.63 8.64 5.75
N PHE A 25 -17.78 8.25 4.79
CA PHE A 25 -16.34 8.52 4.83
C PHE A 25 -16.00 10.01 4.80
N ALA A 26 -16.82 10.85 4.15
CA ALA A 26 -16.62 12.29 4.08
C ALA A 26 -16.76 13.03 5.44
N ARG A 27 -17.37 12.41 6.47
CA ARG A 27 -17.51 12.99 7.82
C ARG A 27 -16.35 12.68 8.78
N SER A 28 -15.37 11.90 8.32
CA SER A 28 -14.25 11.47 9.15
C SER A 28 -13.09 12.47 9.16
N LYS A 29 -12.16 12.31 10.12
CA LYS A 29 -11.00 13.19 10.29
C LYS A 29 -10.17 13.30 9.01
N LYS A 30 -9.63 14.51 8.78
CA LYS A 30 -8.66 14.78 7.70
C LYS A 30 -7.43 13.89 7.82
N ILE A 31 -6.90 13.44 6.69
CA ILE A 31 -5.72 12.57 6.61
C ILE A 31 -4.51 13.41 6.23
N HIS A 32 -3.55 13.56 7.16
CA HIS A 32 -2.27 14.23 6.90
C HIS A 32 -1.11 13.25 6.97
N THR A 33 -1.22 12.26 7.85
CA THR A 33 -0.18 11.27 8.13
C THR A 33 -0.65 9.86 7.85
N ALA A 34 0.26 9.04 7.35
CA ALA A 34 0.02 7.62 7.14
C ALA A 34 1.13 6.75 7.72
N ALA A 35 0.79 5.48 7.99
CA ALA A 35 1.75 4.42 8.22
C ALA A 35 1.38 3.15 7.45
N CYS A 36 2.39 2.36 7.11
CA CYS A 36 2.25 1.09 6.42
C CYS A 36 2.83 -0.03 7.29
N LEU A 37 2.03 -1.07 7.53
CA LEU A 37 2.43 -2.28 8.23
C LEU A 37 2.46 -3.45 7.26
N ILE A 38 3.64 -3.98 6.98
CA ILE A 38 3.83 -5.18 6.18
C ILE A 38 3.90 -6.36 7.16
N ILE A 39 3.07 -7.38 6.93
CA ILE A 39 2.95 -8.57 7.78
C ILE A 39 3.31 -9.76 6.89
N GLY A 40 4.40 -10.44 7.20
CA GLY A 40 4.87 -11.55 6.39
C GLY A 40 6.29 -11.99 6.72
N ASP A 41 6.44 -13.22 7.23
CA ASP A 41 7.74 -13.84 7.52
C ASP A 41 8.63 -13.94 6.27
N GLU A 42 8.03 -14.09 5.08
CA GLU A 42 8.76 -14.17 3.83
C GLU A 42 9.47 -12.87 3.46
N VAL A 43 8.96 -11.73 3.94
CA VAL A 43 9.61 -10.43 3.77
C VAL A 43 10.78 -10.30 4.73
N LEU A 44 10.59 -10.63 6.02
CA LEU A 44 11.66 -10.60 7.01
C LEU A 44 12.80 -11.59 6.70
N GLY A 45 12.45 -12.78 6.20
CA GLY A 45 13.40 -13.79 5.75
C GLY A 45 14.05 -13.48 4.39
N GLY A 46 13.69 -12.36 3.74
CA GLY A 46 14.28 -11.93 2.45
C GLY A 46 13.90 -12.80 1.26
N LYS A 47 12.92 -13.71 1.40
CA LYS A 47 12.41 -14.55 0.30
C LYS A 47 11.63 -13.71 -0.71
N THR A 48 10.90 -12.72 -0.22
CA THR A 48 10.10 -11.80 -1.03
C THR A 48 10.60 -10.37 -0.83
N GLN A 49 10.90 -9.68 -1.92
CA GLN A 49 11.16 -8.25 -1.86
C GLN A 49 9.84 -7.50 -1.64
N ASP A 50 9.77 -6.71 -0.56
CA ASP A 50 8.63 -5.82 -0.33
C ASP A 50 8.59 -4.72 -1.40
N THR A 51 7.53 -4.77 -2.20
CA THR A 51 7.20 -3.74 -3.21
C THR A 51 5.93 -2.98 -2.85
N ASN A 52 5.18 -3.44 -1.85
CA ASN A 52 3.92 -2.83 -1.43
C ASN A 52 4.18 -1.55 -0.65
N SER A 53 5.17 -1.53 0.26
CA SER A 53 5.51 -0.29 0.98
C SER A 53 5.99 0.83 0.05
N HIS A 54 6.80 0.51 -0.95
CA HIS A 54 7.21 1.46 -2.01
C HIS A 54 6.00 2.02 -2.74
N TYR A 55 5.06 1.15 -3.09
CA TYR A 55 3.83 1.57 -3.76
C TYR A 55 2.97 2.48 -2.88
N VAL A 56 2.82 2.16 -1.58
CA VAL A 56 2.16 3.05 -0.61
C VAL A 56 2.88 4.39 -0.52
N ALA A 57 4.21 4.41 -0.49
CA ALA A 57 4.98 5.65 -0.45
C ALA A 57 4.70 6.54 -1.67
N LYS A 58 4.70 5.96 -2.88
CA LYS A 58 4.35 6.66 -4.13
C LYS A 58 2.90 7.15 -4.12
N TRP A 59 1.96 6.30 -3.69
CA TRP A 59 0.55 6.65 -3.61
C TRP A 59 0.28 7.78 -2.60
N CYS A 60 0.83 7.69 -1.39
CA CYS A 60 0.73 8.75 -0.39
C CYS A 60 1.35 10.07 -0.88
N PHE A 61 2.52 10.00 -1.52
CA PHE A 61 3.19 11.17 -2.09
C PHE A 61 2.30 11.91 -3.10
N GLY A 62 1.71 11.18 -4.05
CA GLY A 62 0.80 11.76 -5.06
C GLY A 62 -0.46 12.38 -4.45
N LEU A 63 -0.88 11.92 -3.28
CA LEU A 63 -2.04 12.44 -2.55
C LEU A 63 -1.69 13.52 -1.51
N GLY A 64 -0.41 13.89 -1.38
CA GLY A 64 0.05 14.85 -0.38
C GLY A 64 -0.01 14.36 1.07
N ILE A 65 -0.15 13.04 1.26
CA ILE A 65 -0.15 12.37 2.57
C ILE A 65 1.30 12.10 2.97
N SER A 66 1.66 12.49 4.19
CA SER A 66 2.99 12.17 4.74
C SER A 66 3.02 10.74 5.26
N LEU A 67 3.59 9.80 4.50
CA LEU A 67 3.94 8.48 5.03
C LEU A 67 5.07 8.64 6.06
N LYS A 68 4.76 8.34 7.33
CA LYS A 68 5.65 8.59 8.48
C LYS A 68 6.39 7.35 8.95
N LYS A 69 5.80 6.16 8.78
CA LYS A 69 6.39 4.89 9.21
C LYS A 69 6.04 3.80 8.22
N VAL A 70 7.03 2.99 7.87
CA VAL A 70 6.86 1.65 7.32
C VAL A 70 7.46 0.71 8.33
N GLU A 71 6.75 -0.35 8.68
CA GLU A 71 7.23 -1.40 9.58
C GLU A 71 6.93 -2.74 8.95
N VAL A 72 7.88 -3.66 9.03
CA VAL A 72 7.73 -5.04 8.59
C VAL A 72 7.79 -5.90 9.85
N ILE A 73 6.80 -6.76 10.05
CA ILE A 73 6.70 -7.66 11.20
C ILE A 73 6.44 -9.10 10.76
N GLU A 74 6.71 -10.03 11.67
CA GLU A 74 6.42 -11.45 11.52
C GLU A 74 4.92 -11.75 11.58
N ASP A 75 4.53 -12.93 11.13
CA ASP A 75 3.16 -13.47 11.25
C ASP A 75 2.86 -13.94 12.69
N ASP A 76 3.09 -13.05 13.67
CA ASP A 76 2.81 -13.27 15.10
C ASP A 76 1.66 -12.35 15.59
N GLU A 77 0.73 -12.94 16.33
CA GLU A 77 -0.45 -12.22 16.81
C GLU A 77 -0.09 -11.05 17.75
N SER A 78 0.89 -11.24 18.64
CA SER A 78 1.29 -10.21 19.60
C SER A 78 1.98 -9.04 18.90
N ALA A 79 2.86 -9.32 17.94
CA ALA A 79 3.52 -8.32 17.10
C ALA A 79 2.49 -7.51 16.30
N ILE A 80 1.52 -8.18 15.66
CA ILE A 80 0.46 -7.51 14.88
C ILE A 80 -0.37 -6.61 15.81
N VAL A 81 -0.83 -7.13 16.95
CA VAL A 81 -1.66 -6.38 17.92
C VAL A 81 -0.95 -5.13 18.43
N GLU A 82 0.33 -5.24 18.79
CA GLU A 82 1.12 -4.11 19.27
C GLU A 82 1.27 -3.03 18.18
N ALA A 83 1.73 -3.44 17.00
CA ALA A 83 1.99 -2.54 15.89
C ALA A 83 0.73 -1.78 15.44
N VAL A 84 -0.39 -2.49 15.23
CA VAL A 84 -1.63 -1.84 14.75
C VAL A 84 -2.22 -0.88 15.77
N ARG A 85 -2.14 -1.20 17.08
CA ARG A 85 -2.58 -0.28 18.15
C ARG A 85 -1.71 0.96 18.19
N GLN A 86 -0.38 0.79 18.14
CA GLN A 86 0.56 1.91 18.12
C GLN A 86 0.31 2.81 16.91
N MET A 87 0.24 2.24 15.71
CA MET A 87 0.05 3.00 14.47
C MET A 87 -1.31 3.67 14.42
N SER A 88 -2.39 2.99 14.80
CA SER A 88 -3.75 3.54 14.77
C SER A 88 -3.91 4.72 15.73
N LYS A 89 -3.21 4.71 16.88
CA LYS A 89 -3.17 5.84 17.80
C LYS A 89 -2.38 7.03 17.26
N THR A 90 -1.35 6.78 16.46
CA THR A 90 -0.34 7.79 16.09
C THR A 90 -0.61 8.46 14.75
N TYR A 91 -1.26 7.77 13.81
CA TYR A 91 -1.41 8.21 12.41
C TYR A 91 -2.87 8.26 11.96
N ASP A 92 -3.17 9.16 11.01
CA ASP A 92 -4.54 9.38 10.53
C ASP A 92 -5.04 8.24 9.61
N PHE A 93 -4.11 7.54 8.96
CA PHE A 93 -4.38 6.48 8.00
C PHE A 93 -3.34 5.37 8.13
N VAL A 94 -3.77 4.15 8.46
CA VAL A 94 -2.91 2.98 8.56
C VAL A 94 -3.33 2.00 7.47
N VAL A 95 -2.38 1.51 6.69
CA VAL A 95 -2.58 0.43 5.71
C VAL A 95 -1.77 -0.77 6.13
N THR A 96 -2.40 -1.94 6.16
CA THR A 96 -1.69 -3.21 6.33
C THR A 96 -1.57 -3.94 5.00
N SER A 97 -0.57 -4.80 4.87
CA SER A 97 -0.39 -5.69 3.73
C SER A 97 0.05 -7.06 4.21
N GLY A 98 -0.65 -8.11 3.80
CA GLY A 98 -0.29 -9.50 4.10
C GLY A 98 -1.24 -10.20 5.07
N GLY A 99 -1.01 -11.50 5.28
CA GLY A 99 -1.67 -12.34 6.29
C GLY A 99 -3.21 -12.46 6.22
N ILE A 100 -3.83 -12.35 5.04
CA ILE A 100 -5.31 -12.48 4.86
C ILE A 100 -5.73 -13.60 3.89
N GLY A 101 -4.81 -14.46 3.50
CA GLY A 101 -5.07 -15.63 2.67
C GLY A 101 -5.72 -16.80 3.43
N PRO A 102 -5.74 -17.98 2.81
CA PRO A 102 -6.38 -19.17 3.36
C PRO A 102 -5.49 -19.99 4.30
N THR A 103 -4.19 -19.69 4.45
CA THR A 103 -3.29 -20.55 5.22
C THR A 103 -3.43 -20.31 6.73
N HIS A 104 -2.56 -20.90 7.54
CA HIS A 104 -2.71 -20.93 9.00
C HIS A 104 -1.95 -19.79 9.69
N ASP A 105 -0.88 -19.35 9.03
CA ASP A 105 -0.09 -18.14 9.20
C ASP A 105 -0.82 -16.86 8.75
N ASP A 106 -1.88 -16.97 7.93
CA ASP A 106 -2.73 -15.83 7.55
C ASP A 106 -3.63 -15.37 8.72
N ILE A 107 -3.05 -14.67 9.70
CA ILE A 107 -3.70 -14.28 10.97
C ILE A 107 -4.01 -12.79 11.11
N THR A 108 -3.88 -11.98 10.05
CA THR A 108 -4.04 -10.52 10.14
C THR A 108 -5.45 -10.11 10.57
N TYR A 109 -6.50 -10.71 9.99
CA TYR A 109 -7.87 -10.39 10.41
C TYR A 109 -8.13 -10.75 11.88
N SER A 110 -7.77 -11.96 12.32
CA SER A 110 -7.98 -12.39 13.70
C SER A 110 -7.19 -11.55 14.70
N SER A 111 -5.94 -11.24 14.38
CA SER A 111 -5.07 -10.44 15.25
C SER A 111 -5.57 -9.01 15.39
N ILE A 112 -6.00 -8.38 14.28
CA ILE A 112 -6.59 -7.04 14.33
C ILE A 112 -7.95 -7.06 15.03
N ALA A 113 -8.78 -8.09 14.83
CA ALA A 113 -10.02 -8.25 15.58
C ALA A 113 -9.77 -8.30 17.09
N LYS A 114 -8.78 -9.09 17.52
CA LYS A 114 -8.33 -9.18 18.92
C LYS A 114 -7.80 -7.84 19.44
N ALA A 115 -7.07 -7.10 18.62
CA ALA A 115 -6.52 -5.80 19.02
C ALA A 115 -7.62 -4.77 19.41
N PHE A 116 -8.83 -4.91 18.87
CA PHE A 116 -9.94 -3.98 19.09
C PHE A 116 -11.19 -4.63 19.67
N ASP A 117 -11.04 -5.83 20.27
CA ASP A 117 -12.13 -6.59 20.91
C ASP A 117 -13.35 -6.80 20.00
N LEU A 118 -13.09 -7.07 18.71
CA LEU A 118 -14.12 -7.29 17.68
C LEU A 118 -14.33 -8.79 17.42
N PRO A 119 -15.57 -9.23 17.16
CA PRO A 119 -15.81 -10.55 16.63
C PRO A 119 -15.39 -10.64 15.15
N LEU A 120 -14.96 -11.82 14.72
CA LEU A 120 -14.90 -12.18 13.31
C LEU A 120 -16.27 -12.66 12.84
N LYS A 121 -16.75 -12.12 11.73
CA LYS A 121 -18.02 -12.53 11.11
C LYS A 121 -17.84 -12.70 9.62
N VAL A 122 -18.51 -13.72 9.07
CA VAL A 122 -18.56 -13.92 7.63
C VAL A 122 -19.25 -12.71 6.98
N HIS A 123 -18.55 -12.03 6.07
CA HIS A 123 -19.13 -10.95 5.29
C HIS A 123 -19.87 -11.51 4.07
N PRO A 124 -21.23 -11.43 4.01
CA PRO A 124 -22.01 -12.16 3.01
C PRO A 124 -21.66 -11.77 1.57
N GLU A 125 -21.47 -10.49 1.29
CA GLU A 125 -21.12 -10.02 -0.06
C GLU A 125 -19.73 -10.49 -0.50
N ALA A 126 -18.76 -10.51 0.43
CA ALA A 126 -17.40 -10.96 0.13
C ALA A 126 -17.40 -12.47 -0.17
N TYR A 127 -18.19 -13.24 0.59
CA TYR A 127 -18.39 -14.67 0.38
C TYR A 127 -19.02 -14.96 -1.00
N GLU A 128 -20.10 -14.26 -1.35
CA GLU A 128 -20.75 -14.45 -2.65
C GLU A 128 -19.87 -14.02 -3.83
N LEU A 129 -19.11 -12.93 -3.70
CA LEU A 129 -18.12 -12.53 -4.70
C LEU A 129 -16.99 -13.55 -4.84
N MET A 130 -16.49 -14.09 -3.72
CA MET A 130 -15.46 -15.12 -3.73
C MET A 130 -15.95 -16.39 -4.45
N LYS A 131 -17.19 -16.80 -4.19
CA LYS A 131 -17.84 -17.92 -4.88
C LYS A 131 -18.00 -17.66 -6.38
N LYS A 132 -18.50 -16.48 -6.76
CA LYS A 132 -18.73 -16.07 -8.15
C LYS A 132 -17.42 -15.97 -8.95
N LEU A 133 -16.38 -15.41 -8.35
CA LEU A 133 -15.08 -15.17 -8.99
C LEU A 133 -14.13 -16.37 -8.91
N SER A 134 -14.55 -17.46 -8.23
CA SER A 134 -13.76 -18.68 -8.16
C SER A 134 -13.45 -19.23 -9.55
N ARG A 135 -12.14 -19.41 -9.81
CA ARG A 135 -11.63 -20.07 -11.02
C ARG A 135 -11.72 -21.58 -10.94
N ASP A 136 -11.75 -22.12 -9.73
CA ASP A 136 -11.96 -23.55 -9.51
C ASP A 136 -13.45 -23.88 -9.66
N LYS A 137 -13.81 -24.44 -10.82
CA LYS A 137 -15.17 -24.88 -11.15
C LYS A 137 -15.54 -26.22 -10.52
N LYS A 138 -14.55 -26.98 -10.02
CA LYS A 138 -14.76 -28.29 -9.40
C LYS A 138 -14.98 -28.17 -7.88
N PHE A 139 -14.63 -27.04 -7.30
CA PHE A 139 -14.82 -26.78 -5.88
C PHE A 139 -16.31 -26.74 -5.48
N ASN A 140 -16.69 -27.58 -4.52
CA ASN A 140 -18.05 -27.64 -3.98
C ASN A 140 -18.21 -26.71 -2.77
N TRP A 141 -18.92 -25.60 -2.96
CA TRP A 141 -19.17 -24.60 -1.91
C TRP A 141 -20.15 -25.04 -0.83
N ASN A 142 -20.89 -26.12 -1.05
CA ASN A 142 -21.91 -26.63 -0.13
C ASN A 142 -21.41 -27.79 0.74
N GLU A 143 -20.22 -28.32 0.44
CA GLU A 143 -19.61 -29.43 1.18
C GLU A 143 -18.74 -28.92 2.32
N ASP A 144 -18.93 -29.46 3.53
CA ASP A 144 -18.02 -29.16 4.63
C ASP A 144 -16.68 -29.85 4.42
N SER A 145 -15.68 -29.10 3.98
CA SER A 145 -14.34 -29.58 3.69
C SER A 145 -13.28 -28.68 4.32
N PRO A 146 -12.06 -29.19 4.58
CA PRO A 146 -10.94 -28.35 5.04
C PRO A 146 -10.66 -27.17 4.10
N ALA A 147 -10.78 -27.39 2.78
CA ALA A 147 -10.61 -26.33 1.78
C ALA A 147 -11.70 -25.26 1.86
N ARG A 148 -12.96 -25.64 2.14
CA ARG A 148 -14.03 -24.67 2.42
C ARG A 148 -13.75 -23.88 3.68
N LYS A 149 -13.38 -24.53 4.78
CA LYS A 149 -13.03 -23.85 6.04
C LYS A 149 -11.89 -22.83 5.84
N ALA A 150 -10.86 -23.19 5.08
CA ALA A 150 -9.78 -22.29 4.72
C ALA A 150 -10.24 -21.06 3.91
N LYS A 151 -11.13 -21.24 2.94
CA LYS A 151 -11.75 -20.13 2.19
C LYS A 151 -12.68 -19.27 3.03
N MET A 152 -13.40 -19.87 4.00
CA MET A 152 -14.28 -19.12 4.90
C MET A 152 -13.49 -18.11 5.73
N ARG A 153 -12.30 -18.47 6.25
CA ARG A 153 -11.44 -17.55 7.02
C ARG A 153 -11.11 -16.27 6.26
N MET A 154 -10.95 -16.34 4.94
CA MET A 154 -10.64 -15.18 4.09
C MET A 154 -11.76 -14.13 4.05
N VAL A 155 -12.99 -14.52 4.40
CA VAL A 155 -14.17 -13.65 4.42
C VAL A 155 -14.78 -13.51 5.82
N GLU A 156 -14.10 -14.05 6.84
CA GLU A 156 -14.38 -13.80 8.25
C GLU A 156 -13.67 -12.52 8.66
N LEU A 157 -14.38 -11.39 8.64
CA LEU A 157 -13.81 -10.06 8.80
C LEU A 157 -14.08 -9.50 10.22
N PRO A 158 -13.18 -8.70 10.79
CA PRO A 158 -13.42 -7.99 12.04
C PRO A 158 -14.65 -7.08 11.90
N THR A 159 -15.67 -7.29 12.73
CA THR A 159 -16.96 -6.61 12.55
C THR A 159 -17.45 -5.96 13.85
N ASP A 160 -17.50 -4.64 13.87
CA ASP A 160 -18.15 -3.86 14.91
C ASP A 160 -19.65 -3.77 14.62
N SER A 161 -20.46 -4.45 15.44
CA SER A 161 -21.91 -4.49 15.26
C SER A 161 -22.61 -3.18 15.66
N THR A 162 -21.87 -2.22 16.21
CA THR A 162 -22.39 -0.89 16.57
C THR A 162 -22.28 0.13 15.43
N LYS A 163 -21.58 -0.21 14.34
CA LYS A 163 -21.36 0.66 13.18
C LYS A 163 -22.00 0.07 11.91
N PRO A 164 -22.38 0.92 10.93
CA PRO A 164 -22.83 0.45 9.62
C PRO A 164 -21.76 -0.41 8.91
N LEU A 165 -22.18 -1.37 8.10
CA LEU A 165 -21.25 -2.25 7.38
C LEU A 165 -20.51 -1.50 6.27
N GLU A 166 -21.17 -0.54 5.61
CA GLU A 166 -20.61 0.28 4.55
C GLU A 166 -19.50 1.23 5.01
N GLU A 167 -19.38 1.47 6.33
CA GLU A 167 -18.29 2.23 6.94
C GLU A 167 -17.09 1.35 7.30
N GLN A 168 -17.29 0.03 7.34
CA GLN A 168 -16.29 -0.96 7.76
C GLN A 168 -15.76 -1.79 6.59
N PHE A 169 -16.51 -1.90 5.49
CA PHE A 169 -16.13 -2.73 4.36
C PHE A 169 -16.29 -1.93 3.06
N ILE A 170 -15.17 -1.61 2.44
CA ILE A 170 -15.14 -0.88 1.17
C ILE A 170 -14.84 -1.87 0.06
N PHE A 171 -15.67 -1.89 -0.98
CA PHE A 171 -15.42 -2.62 -2.22
C PHE A 171 -14.98 -1.64 -3.32
N PRO A 172 -13.70 -1.20 -3.34
CA PRO A 172 -13.26 -0.21 -4.32
C PRO A 172 -13.14 -0.79 -5.74
N CYS A 173 -13.19 -2.12 -5.87
CA CYS A 173 -13.09 -2.82 -7.15
C CYS A 173 -14.18 -3.90 -7.24
N THR A 174 -15.05 -3.80 -8.24
CA THR A 174 -16.21 -4.70 -8.42
C THR A 174 -15.85 -6.09 -8.92
N ASP A 175 -14.62 -6.28 -9.41
CA ASP A 175 -14.10 -7.54 -9.93
C ASP A 175 -13.16 -8.26 -8.97
N LEU A 176 -13.06 -7.79 -7.72
CA LEU A 176 -12.36 -8.46 -6.63
C LEU A 176 -13.36 -8.96 -5.59
N TRP A 177 -13.05 -10.11 -4.98
CA TRP A 177 -13.86 -10.66 -3.89
C TRP A 177 -13.54 -10.04 -2.53
N VAL A 178 -12.31 -9.54 -2.38
CA VAL A 178 -11.77 -9.02 -1.12
C VAL A 178 -12.13 -7.55 -0.97
N PRO A 179 -12.85 -7.15 0.10
CA PRO A 179 -13.01 -5.75 0.45
C PRO A 179 -11.74 -5.23 1.14
N VAL A 180 -11.63 -3.90 1.23
CA VAL A 180 -10.80 -3.26 2.24
C VAL A 180 -11.60 -3.21 3.53
N ALA A 181 -11.21 -3.99 4.53
CA ALA A 181 -11.80 -3.93 5.86
C ALA A 181 -11.18 -2.75 6.64
N VAL A 182 -12.04 -1.94 7.25
CA VAL A 182 -11.67 -0.74 8.00
C VAL A 182 -11.96 -0.94 9.48
N VAL A 183 -10.90 -1.00 10.28
CA VAL A 183 -10.96 -1.18 11.74
C VAL A 183 -10.54 0.11 12.45
N ASN A 184 -11.19 0.41 13.57
CA ASN A 184 -10.97 1.61 14.37
C ASN A 184 -11.07 2.95 13.59
N GLY A 185 -11.71 2.94 12.41
CA GLY A 185 -11.91 4.10 11.54
C GLY A 185 -10.67 4.57 10.76
N ASN A 186 -9.49 4.00 10.99
CA ASN A 186 -8.27 4.39 10.27
C ASN A 186 -7.36 3.23 9.84
N ILE A 187 -7.60 1.98 10.25
CA ILE A 187 -6.82 0.81 9.82
C ILE A 187 -7.49 0.20 8.61
N HIS A 188 -6.80 0.15 7.47
CA HIS A 188 -7.27 -0.40 6.22
C HIS A 188 -6.48 -1.68 5.93
N ILE A 189 -7.18 -2.82 5.96
CA ILE A 189 -6.57 -4.14 5.81
C ILE A 189 -6.57 -4.53 4.33
N LEU A 190 -5.40 -4.78 3.75
CA LEU A 190 -5.23 -5.14 2.35
C LEU A 190 -4.41 -6.44 2.17
N PRO A 191 -4.58 -7.16 1.04
CA PRO A 191 -3.81 -8.38 0.72
C PRO A 191 -2.32 -8.14 0.55
N GLY A 192 -1.51 -9.18 0.79
CA GLY A 192 -0.07 -9.16 0.49
C GLY A 192 0.25 -9.23 -1.01
N VAL A 193 -0.62 -9.85 -1.82
CA VAL A 193 -0.38 -10.03 -3.26
C VAL A 193 -0.31 -8.66 -3.98
N PRO A 194 0.83 -8.26 -4.57
CA PRO A 194 1.03 -6.88 -5.02
C PRO A 194 -0.02 -6.38 -6.01
N LYS A 195 -0.41 -7.20 -6.99
CA LYS A 195 -1.44 -6.82 -7.97
C LYS A 195 -2.81 -6.54 -7.34
N LEU A 196 -3.18 -7.27 -6.30
CA LEU A 196 -4.44 -7.06 -5.58
C LEU A 196 -4.33 -5.82 -4.68
N PHE A 197 -3.22 -5.73 -3.95
CA PHE A 197 -2.91 -4.60 -3.07
C PHE A 197 -2.98 -3.27 -3.81
N GLN A 198 -2.23 -3.12 -4.89
CA GLN A 198 -2.15 -1.90 -5.69
C GLN A 198 -3.52 -1.49 -6.21
N LYS A 199 -4.28 -2.46 -6.75
CA LYS A 199 -5.61 -2.22 -7.31
C LYS A 199 -6.60 -1.74 -6.24
N LEU A 200 -6.60 -2.35 -5.07
CA LEU A 200 -7.44 -1.92 -3.94
C LEU A 200 -7.02 -0.54 -3.43
N LEU A 201 -5.71 -0.30 -3.29
CA LEU A 201 -5.18 0.98 -2.83
C LEU A 201 -5.53 2.12 -3.79
N ASP A 202 -5.35 1.92 -5.09
CA ASP A 202 -5.77 2.88 -6.12
C ASP A 202 -7.27 3.18 -6.04
N GLY A 203 -8.08 2.12 -5.89
CA GLY A 203 -9.52 2.27 -5.76
C GLY A 203 -9.99 2.92 -4.45
N LEU A 204 -9.16 2.98 -3.41
CA LEU A 204 -9.43 3.79 -2.20
C LEU A 204 -9.29 5.29 -2.46
N THR A 205 -8.52 5.72 -3.47
CA THR A 205 -8.28 7.13 -3.79
C THR A 205 -9.56 7.97 -3.84
N PRO A 206 -10.60 7.61 -4.62
CA PRO A 206 -11.85 8.38 -4.64
C PRO A 206 -12.59 8.40 -3.29
N VAL A 207 -12.44 7.35 -2.48
CA VAL A 207 -13.08 7.23 -1.16
C VAL A 207 -12.42 8.16 -0.14
N ILE A 208 -11.10 8.25 -0.16
CA ILE A 208 -10.36 9.07 0.82
C ILE A 208 -10.14 10.52 0.37
N ARG A 209 -10.27 10.83 -0.92
CA ARG A 209 -10.05 12.18 -1.48
C ARG A 209 -10.83 13.29 -0.74
N PRO A 210 -12.09 13.12 -0.31
CA PRO A 210 -12.79 14.13 0.51
C PRO A 210 -12.12 14.44 1.86
N ARG A 211 -11.35 13.48 2.40
CA ARG A 211 -10.62 13.58 3.67
C ARG A 211 -9.23 14.20 3.50
N LEU A 212 -8.82 14.53 2.27
CA LEU A 212 -7.56 15.22 2.00
C LEU A 212 -7.78 16.74 2.00
N ASP A 213 -6.70 17.49 2.18
CA ASP A 213 -6.73 18.96 2.06
C ASP A 213 -6.66 19.45 0.61
N GLY A 214 -6.54 18.52 -0.35
CA GLY A 214 -6.49 18.83 -1.78
C GLY A 214 -5.16 19.42 -2.25
N VAL A 215 -4.12 19.37 -1.41
CA VAL A 215 -2.80 19.91 -1.76
C VAL A 215 -1.91 18.78 -2.28
N GLU A 216 -1.78 18.72 -3.60
CA GLU A 216 -0.83 17.82 -4.26
C GLU A 216 0.61 18.16 -3.88
N THR A 217 1.47 17.14 -3.84
CA THR A 217 2.91 17.33 -3.66
C THR A 217 3.61 17.20 -4.99
N PHE A 218 4.47 18.16 -5.29
CA PHE A 218 5.23 18.23 -6.53
C PHE A 218 6.69 17.85 -6.26
N ARG A 219 7.31 17.20 -7.24
CA ARG A 219 8.73 16.87 -7.26
C ARG A 219 9.38 17.47 -8.49
N VAL A 220 10.45 18.22 -8.28
CA VAL A 220 11.37 18.65 -9.32
C VAL A 220 12.64 17.82 -9.21
N ALA A 221 13.14 17.32 -10.33
CA ALA A 221 14.40 16.58 -10.41
C ALA A 221 15.38 17.29 -11.36
N ILE A 222 16.59 17.54 -10.86
CA ILE A 222 17.65 18.27 -11.57
C ILE A 222 18.88 17.37 -11.62
N LYS A 223 19.24 16.93 -12.83
CA LYS A 223 20.45 16.13 -13.07
C LYS A 223 21.66 17.06 -13.14
N THR A 224 22.66 16.81 -12.31
CA THR A 224 23.89 17.61 -12.21
C THR A 224 25.12 16.75 -12.49
N PRO A 225 26.14 17.25 -13.19
CA PRO A 225 27.43 16.56 -13.35
C PRO A 225 28.32 16.68 -12.09
N LEU A 226 27.94 17.52 -11.12
CA LEU A 226 28.75 17.77 -9.93
C LEU A 226 28.65 16.61 -8.94
N PRO A 227 29.76 16.23 -8.28
CA PRO A 227 29.75 15.24 -7.21
C PRO A 227 29.02 15.77 -5.97
N GLU A 228 28.63 14.87 -5.07
CA GLU A 228 27.72 15.21 -3.97
C GLU A 228 28.39 16.18 -2.98
N SER A 229 29.68 15.94 -2.71
CA SER A 229 30.51 16.82 -1.90
C SER A 229 30.61 18.25 -2.43
N ALA A 230 30.48 18.46 -3.75
CA ALA A 230 30.54 19.79 -4.34
C ALA A 230 29.21 20.55 -4.23
N VAL A 231 28.08 19.84 -4.25
CA VAL A 231 26.75 20.48 -4.13
C VAL A 231 26.29 20.61 -2.67
N ALA A 232 26.79 19.78 -1.76
CA ALA A 232 26.33 19.72 -0.37
C ALA A 232 26.30 21.07 0.38
N PRO A 233 27.31 21.97 0.28
CA PRO A 233 27.25 23.28 0.94
C PRO A 233 26.09 24.12 0.43
N TYR A 234 25.91 24.20 -0.89
CA TYR A 234 24.81 24.92 -1.51
C TYR A 234 23.44 24.33 -1.13
N LEU A 235 23.31 23.00 -1.10
CA LEU A 235 22.04 22.35 -0.72
C LEU A 235 21.68 22.63 0.75
N THR A 236 22.67 22.78 1.62
CA THR A 236 22.45 23.16 3.03
C THR A 236 21.88 24.57 3.14
N GLU A 237 22.48 25.54 2.43
CA GLU A 237 21.98 26.92 2.36
C GLU A 237 20.58 26.99 1.73
N LEU A 238 20.36 26.23 0.66
CA LEU A 238 19.08 26.14 -0.02
C LEU A 238 18.00 25.59 0.90
N GLN A 239 18.30 24.54 1.69
CA GLN A 239 17.34 23.94 2.62
C GLN A 239 16.88 24.93 3.70
N GLU A 240 17.78 25.75 4.24
CA GLU A 240 17.39 26.80 5.19
C GLU A 240 16.58 27.93 4.53
N LYS A 241 16.95 28.33 3.30
CA LYS A 241 16.22 29.33 2.52
C LYS A 241 14.76 28.92 2.24
N VAL A 242 14.53 27.66 1.92
CA VAL A 242 13.20 27.16 1.54
C VAL A 242 12.38 26.59 2.71
N LYS A 243 12.94 26.57 3.92
CA LYS A 243 12.31 26.01 5.14
C LYS A 243 10.95 26.62 5.45
N SER A 244 10.81 27.93 5.29
CA SER A 244 9.54 28.66 5.50
C SER A 244 8.43 28.28 4.50
N LYS A 245 8.78 27.57 3.43
CA LYS A 245 7.89 27.13 2.36
C LYS A 245 7.61 25.62 2.39
N ASP A 246 8.07 24.92 3.43
CA ASP A 246 7.92 23.46 3.58
C ASP A 246 8.42 22.68 2.36
N VAL A 247 9.53 23.15 1.77
CA VAL A 247 10.20 22.46 0.66
C VAL A 247 11.35 21.62 1.22
N LYS A 248 11.41 20.35 0.80
CA LYS A 248 12.53 19.46 1.10
C LYS A 248 13.49 19.42 -0.07
N VAL A 249 14.78 19.55 0.24
CA VAL A 249 15.88 19.46 -0.70
C VAL A 249 16.58 18.11 -0.50
N GLY A 250 16.77 17.35 -1.59
CA GLY A 250 17.46 16.06 -1.56
C GLY A 250 18.57 15.98 -2.60
N SER A 251 19.56 15.14 -2.35
CA SER A 251 20.63 14.77 -3.28
C SER A 251 20.70 13.24 -3.36
N TYR A 252 20.81 12.71 -4.57
CA TYR A 252 20.89 11.28 -4.83
C TYR A 252 22.05 11.01 -5.80
N PRO A 253 23.16 10.43 -5.32
CA PRO A 253 24.25 10.00 -6.17
C PRO A 253 23.86 8.73 -6.94
N HIS A 254 24.36 8.61 -8.17
CA HIS A 254 24.12 7.43 -9.03
C HIS A 254 25.42 6.65 -9.18
N TRP A 255 25.48 5.45 -8.60
CA TRP A 255 26.71 4.65 -8.56
C TRP A 255 27.16 4.26 -9.97
N GLY A 256 28.43 4.50 -10.29
CA GLY A 256 28.98 4.21 -11.63
C GLY A 256 28.64 5.26 -12.71
N LYS A 257 27.83 6.28 -12.40
CA LYS A 257 27.53 7.40 -13.31
C LYS A 257 28.24 8.68 -12.85
N LYS A 258 28.66 9.51 -13.80
CA LYS A 258 29.31 10.82 -13.52
C LYS A 258 28.28 11.93 -13.25
N HIS A 259 27.19 11.62 -12.56
CA HIS A 259 26.14 12.61 -12.28
C HIS A 259 25.37 12.29 -11.00
N ASN A 260 24.83 13.33 -10.39
CA ASN A 260 23.90 13.25 -9.28
C ASN A 260 22.53 13.81 -9.66
N THR A 261 21.54 13.55 -8.83
CA THR A 261 20.21 14.17 -8.95
C THR A 261 19.89 14.98 -7.71
N VAL A 262 19.64 16.26 -7.89
CA VAL A 262 19.09 17.14 -6.87
C VAL A 262 17.57 17.15 -7.01
N THR A 263 16.86 17.04 -5.90
CA THR A 263 15.40 17.06 -5.90
C THR A 263 14.86 18.16 -5.00
N LEU A 264 13.76 18.78 -5.43
CA LEU A 264 12.96 19.68 -4.63
C LEU A 264 11.57 19.09 -4.50
N VAL A 265 11.08 18.95 -3.28
CA VAL A 265 9.76 18.41 -2.99
C VAL A 265 8.97 19.43 -2.19
N GLY A 266 7.78 19.81 -2.67
CA GLY A 266 6.95 20.78 -1.97
C GLY A 266 5.53 20.84 -2.52
N LYS A 267 4.68 21.61 -1.83
CA LYS A 267 3.25 21.75 -2.12
C LYS A 267 2.91 22.97 -2.99
N ASP A 268 3.79 23.97 -3.02
CA ASP A 268 3.63 25.19 -3.81
C ASP A 268 4.37 25.07 -5.14
N LYS A 269 3.65 24.68 -6.20
CA LYS A 269 4.21 24.54 -7.55
C LYS A 269 4.80 25.84 -8.07
N ALA A 270 4.14 26.98 -7.85
CA ALA A 270 4.62 28.26 -8.35
C ALA A 270 5.94 28.65 -7.68
N PHE A 271 6.07 28.40 -6.38
CA PHE A 271 7.33 28.61 -5.66
C PHE A 271 8.44 27.67 -6.16
N LEU A 272 8.15 26.37 -6.34
CA LEU A 272 9.12 25.42 -6.89
C LEU A 272 9.60 25.85 -8.29
N ASP A 273 8.67 26.24 -9.16
CA ASP A 273 8.99 26.74 -10.51
C ASP A 273 9.86 28.01 -10.44
N SER A 274 9.62 28.89 -9.46
CA SER A 274 10.38 30.13 -9.29
C SER A 274 11.83 29.92 -8.84
N ILE A 275 12.10 28.93 -7.98
CA ILE A 275 13.45 28.67 -7.45
C ILE A 275 14.26 27.71 -8.31
N THR A 276 13.59 26.89 -9.12
CA THR A 276 14.22 25.89 -9.99
C THR A 276 15.34 26.47 -10.88
N PRO A 277 15.19 27.63 -11.56
CA PRO A 277 16.26 28.21 -12.36
C PRO A 277 17.53 28.55 -11.57
N GLU A 278 17.37 29.03 -10.33
CA GLU A 278 18.49 29.30 -9.42
C GLU A 278 19.23 28.02 -9.08
N VAL A 279 18.50 26.95 -8.74
CA VAL A 279 19.08 25.65 -8.41
C VAL A 279 19.83 25.08 -9.60
N ILE A 280 19.22 25.06 -10.79
CA ILE A 280 19.85 24.62 -12.05
C ILE A 280 21.19 25.31 -12.28
N LYS A 281 21.24 26.63 -12.10
CA LYS A 281 22.46 27.43 -12.28
C LYS A 281 23.55 27.03 -11.29
N ASN A 282 23.22 26.97 -10.00
CA ASN A 282 24.20 26.70 -8.93
C ASN A 282 24.74 25.26 -8.98
N VAL A 283 23.92 24.29 -9.40
CA VAL A 283 24.35 22.90 -9.54
C VAL A 283 24.83 22.57 -10.96
N GLN A 284 24.88 23.53 -11.88
CA GLN A 284 25.25 23.30 -13.30
C GLN A 284 24.44 22.16 -13.94
N GLY A 285 23.16 22.08 -13.59
CA GLY A 285 22.31 20.94 -13.91
C GLY A 285 21.37 21.17 -15.09
N ARG A 286 20.47 20.19 -15.29
CA ARG A 286 19.33 20.31 -16.20
C ARG A 286 18.12 19.59 -15.62
N LEU A 287 16.92 20.09 -15.94
CA LEU A 287 15.68 19.41 -15.55
C LEU A 287 15.58 18.04 -16.21
N VAL A 288 15.09 17.08 -15.44
CA VAL A 288 14.80 15.73 -15.89
C VAL A 288 13.44 15.29 -15.35
N ASP A 289 12.86 14.29 -16.02
CA ASP A 289 11.60 13.68 -15.59
C ASP A 289 11.84 12.92 -14.26
N PRO A 290 11.21 13.33 -13.14
CA PRO A 290 11.42 12.68 -11.85
C PRO A 290 11.18 11.17 -11.88
N VAL A 291 10.20 10.70 -12.66
CA VAL A 291 9.82 9.28 -12.72
C VAL A 291 10.88 8.46 -13.45
N LYS A 292 11.46 9.00 -14.54
CA LYS A 292 12.54 8.33 -15.27
C LYS A 292 13.84 8.29 -14.47
N THR A 293 14.09 9.34 -13.68
CA THR A 293 15.32 9.44 -12.88
C THR A 293 15.33 8.45 -11.71
N GLU A 294 14.17 8.11 -11.14
CA GLU A 294 14.03 7.07 -10.12
C GLU A 294 14.28 5.67 -10.67
N ASN A 295 13.71 5.34 -11.83
CA ASN A 295 13.92 4.04 -12.46
C ASN A 295 15.38 3.84 -12.91
N GLU A 296 16.07 4.91 -13.34
CA GLU A 296 17.51 4.87 -13.66
C GLU A 296 18.39 4.60 -12.42
N ALA A 297 17.92 4.94 -11.20
CA ALA A 297 18.61 4.63 -9.95
C ALA A 297 18.33 3.20 -9.47
N GLU A 298 17.10 2.70 -9.70
CA GLU A 298 16.72 1.31 -9.37
C GLU A 298 17.54 0.30 -10.21
N ASP A 299 17.78 0.56 -11.50
CA ASP A 299 18.63 -0.28 -12.37
C ASP A 299 20.11 -0.33 -11.94
N ASP A 300 20.63 0.71 -11.26
CA ASP A 300 22.01 0.70 -10.76
C ASP A 300 22.19 -0.27 -9.58
N THR A 301 21.12 -0.55 -8.81
CA THR A 301 21.15 -1.48 -7.67
C THR A 301 20.92 -2.95 -8.05
N SER A 302 20.22 -3.21 -9.16
CA SER A 302 19.96 -4.58 -9.63
C SER A 302 21.16 -5.20 -10.36
N ASN A 303 22.05 -4.39 -10.93
CA ASN A 303 23.18 -4.86 -11.73
C ASN A 303 24.43 -5.26 -10.92
N THR A 304 24.39 -5.16 -9.59
CA THR A 304 25.48 -5.60 -8.68
C THR A 304 25.28 -6.99 -8.08
N GLN A 305 24.14 -7.65 -8.32
CA GLN A 305 23.89 -9.04 -7.88
C GLN A 305 24.12 -10.07 -9.00
N LYS A 306 25.34 -10.13 -9.55
CA LYS A 306 25.84 -11.42 -10.06
C LYS A 306 26.61 -12.08 -8.91
N GLN A 307 25.91 -12.93 -8.16
CA GLN A 307 26.54 -13.81 -7.17
C GLN A 307 27.68 -14.59 -7.83
N PRO A 308 28.86 -14.71 -7.21
CA PRO A 308 29.84 -15.70 -7.64
C PRO A 308 29.22 -17.08 -7.43
N SER A 309 29.11 -17.83 -8.52
CA SER A 309 28.74 -19.24 -8.53
C SER A 309 29.51 -20.00 -7.46
N GLN A 310 28.78 -20.67 -6.57
CA GLN A 310 29.33 -21.54 -5.53
C GLN A 310 30.33 -22.53 -6.15
N VAL A 311 31.56 -22.47 -5.67
CA VAL A 311 32.56 -23.53 -5.90
C VAL A 311 32.08 -24.75 -5.14
N VAL A 312 31.56 -25.74 -5.86
CA VAL A 312 31.33 -27.08 -5.33
C VAL A 312 32.70 -27.69 -5.07
N VAL A 313 33.06 -27.84 -3.80
CA VAL A 313 34.21 -28.64 -3.39
C VAL A 313 33.73 -30.08 -3.32
N GLU A 314 33.91 -30.84 -4.40
CA GLU A 314 33.79 -32.30 -4.36
C GLU A 314 34.98 -32.87 -3.58
N SER A 315 34.69 -33.44 -2.42
CA SER A 315 35.64 -34.25 -1.66
C SER A 315 35.73 -35.64 -2.29
N GLU A 316 36.74 -35.90 -3.13
CA GLU A 316 37.10 -37.25 -3.53
C GLU A 316 37.81 -37.97 -2.37
N SER A 317 37.12 -38.95 -1.78
CA SER A 317 37.74 -39.94 -0.90
C SER A 317 38.51 -40.96 -1.75
N LYS A 318 39.83 -40.85 -1.81
CA LYS A 318 40.69 -41.95 -2.28
C LYS A 318 40.86 -42.98 -1.17
N ALA A 319 40.26 -44.15 -1.37
CA ALA A 319 40.61 -45.36 -0.66
C ALA A 319 42.00 -45.83 -1.14
N GLU A 320 42.98 -45.78 -0.25
CA GLU A 320 44.30 -46.35 -0.46
C GLU A 320 44.26 -47.80 0.02
N GLN A 321 44.24 -48.73 -0.94
CA GLN A 321 44.35 -50.16 -0.72
C GLN A 321 45.84 -50.50 -0.88
N THR A 322 46.51 -50.85 0.23
CA THR A 322 47.82 -51.51 0.21
C THR A 322 47.76 -52.79 1.02
N ASP A 323 48.46 -53.79 0.48
CA ASP A 323 48.40 -55.22 0.76
C ASP A 323 48.63 -55.63 2.22
N LYS A 324 47.88 -56.66 2.63
CA LYS A 324 48.43 -57.95 3.10
C LYS A 324 47.40 -59.07 2.99
#